data_AF-A0A536DTH9-F1
#
_entry.id   AF-A0A536DTH9-F1
#
_cell.length_a   1.000
_cell.length_b   1.000
_cell.length_c   1.000
_cell.angle_alpha   90.00
_cell.angle_beta   90.00
_cell.angle_gamma   90.00
#
_symmetry.space_group_name_H-M   'P 1'
#
loop_
_entity.id
_entity.type
_entity.pdbx_description
1 polymer ?
#
loop_
_entity_poly.entity_id
_entity_poly.type
_entity_poly.pdbx_seq_one_letter_code
_entity_poly.pdbx_strand_id
1 'polypeptide(L)'
;MGEMTAIARCSAAIAVVVLASAMLVACGNGDDAKDGAVQGSPSGSAAASTTGGVNVADFSTNVDNRFFPVQPGQTRVYEGEEKSGAGTTKTRVEETVLAETDTIAGVEVRVVEAK
;
A
#
# COMPACT_ATOMS: atom_id res chain seq x y z
N MET A 1 18.48 -27.69 35.47
CA MET A 1 17.40 -27.78 36.49
C MET A 1 17.16 -26.38 37.03
N GLY A 2 15.93 -25.86 36.88
CA GLY A 2 15.47 -24.52 37.34
C GLY A 2 15.68 -23.42 36.30
N GLU A 3 14.74 -23.05 35.41
CA GLU A 3 13.42 -22.40 35.63
C GLU A 3 13.52 -21.03 36.32
N MET A 4 13.33 -19.97 35.52
CA MET A 4 12.16 -19.04 35.53
C MET A 4 12.28 -17.91 36.57
N THR A 5 12.60 -16.70 36.10
CA THR A 5 11.66 -15.59 35.84
C THR A 5 11.31 -14.80 37.10
N ALA A 6 11.70 -13.52 37.14
CA ALA A 6 10.97 -12.51 37.89
C ALA A 6 11.18 -11.12 37.25
N ILE A 7 10.18 -10.74 36.46
CA ILE A 7 9.89 -9.39 35.99
C ILE A 7 9.77 -8.50 37.23
N ALA A 8 10.73 -7.59 37.41
CA ALA A 8 10.75 -6.65 38.52
C ALA A 8 10.61 -5.22 37.97
N ARG A 9 9.37 -4.75 37.81
CA ARG A 9 9.04 -3.31 37.77
C ARG A 9 7.68 -3.09 38.44
N CYS A 10 7.70 -3.06 39.77
CA CYS A 10 6.61 -2.57 40.58
C CYS A 10 6.68 -1.04 40.67
N SER A 11 5.54 -0.43 40.33
CA SER A 11 4.96 0.76 40.96
C SER A 11 5.65 2.11 40.73
N ALA A 12 4.99 3.25 40.61
CA ALA A 12 3.61 3.69 40.38
C ALA A 12 3.68 5.24 40.49
N ALA A 13 2.75 5.97 39.85
CA ALA A 13 2.59 7.44 39.83
C ALA A 13 3.60 8.17 38.92
N ILE A 14 3.19 8.94 37.90
CA ILE A 14 2.40 10.19 37.90
C ILE A 14 1.67 10.26 36.53
N ALA A 15 0.35 10.05 36.46
CA ALA A 15 -0.71 11.06 36.53
C ALA A 15 -0.67 12.18 35.44
N VAL A 16 -1.63 12.08 34.50
CA VAL A 16 -2.43 13.19 33.92
C VAL A 16 -1.73 14.24 33.05
N VAL A 17 -1.94 14.17 31.72
CA VAL A 17 -2.38 15.33 30.90
C VAL A 17 -3.26 14.80 29.75
N VAL A 18 -4.56 14.74 30.00
CA VAL A 18 -5.63 14.74 28.97
C VAL A 18 -6.30 16.09 29.11
N LEU A 19 -6.20 17.00 28.13
CA LEU A 19 -7.27 17.94 27.75
C LEU A 19 -6.86 18.88 26.59
N ALA A 20 -7.76 18.95 25.61
CA ALA A 20 -8.17 20.13 24.85
C ALA A 20 -7.23 20.78 23.81
N SER A 21 -7.54 20.53 22.53
CA SER A 21 -7.65 21.60 21.51
C SER A 21 -8.77 21.26 20.54
N ALA A 22 -9.97 21.79 20.80
CA ALA A 22 -11.02 21.98 19.80
C ALA A 22 -10.68 23.19 18.93
N MET A 23 -11.16 23.25 17.68
CA MET A 23 -11.96 24.36 17.10
C MET A 23 -12.25 24.09 15.61
N LEU A 24 -13.54 24.18 15.29
CA LEU A 24 -14.10 24.14 13.93
C LEU A 24 -13.83 25.46 13.19
N VAL A 25 -13.49 25.38 11.90
CA VAL A 25 -13.62 26.47 10.91
C VAL A 25 -14.44 25.85 9.77
N ALA A 26 -15.76 26.05 9.63
CA ALA A 26 -16.57 27.25 9.45
C ALA A 26 -16.41 27.91 8.06
N CYS A 27 -17.51 27.81 7.28
CA CYS A 27 -17.92 28.61 6.10
C CYS A 27 -17.34 28.25 4.71
N GLY A 28 -18.00 27.30 4.06
CA GLY A 28 -18.35 27.45 2.64
C GLY A 28 -19.61 28.31 2.55
N ASN A 29 -19.51 29.49 1.93
CA ASN A 29 -20.61 30.41 1.70
C ASN A 29 -20.54 30.86 0.23
N GLY A 30 -21.48 30.40 -0.57
CA GLY A 30 -21.58 30.73 -1.99
C GLY A 30 -22.92 30.31 -2.56
N ASP A 31 -24.01 30.78 -1.96
CA ASP A 31 -25.32 30.81 -2.59
C ASP A 31 -25.39 32.06 -3.49
N ASP A 32 -25.29 31.85 -4.80
CA ASP A 32 -25.90 32.74 -5.80
C ASP A 32 -26.88 31.88 -6.62
N ALA A 33 -28.13 31.92 -6.20
CA ALA A 33 -29.24 31.36 -6.94
C ALA A 33 -29.42 32.12 -8.25
N LYS A 34 -29.41 31.41 -9.39
CA LYS A 34 -30.27 31.71 -10.54
C LYS A 34 -30.73 30.43 -11.23
N ASP A 35 -32.05 30.26 -11.21
CA ASP A 35 -32.79 29.32 -12.05
C ASP A 35 -32.36 29.42 -13.52
N GLY A 36 -32.07 28.27 -14.09
CA GLY A 36 -31.75 28.11 -15.50
C GLY A 36 -31.70 26.63 -15.82
N ALA A 37 -32.85 26.03 -16.10
CA ALA A 37 -32.93 24.70 -16.66
C ALA A 37 -32.18 24.69 -18.01
N VAL A 38 -30.98 24.10 -18.03
CA VAL A 38 -30.33 23.65 -19.25
C VAL A 38 -29.98 22.18 -19.06
N GLN A 39 -30.80 21.36 -19.71
CA GLN A 39 -30.49 20.00 -20.09
C GLN A 39 -29.21 20.01 -20.93
N GLY A 40 -28.08 19.69 -20.29
CA GLY A 40 -26.82 19.39 -20.94
C GLY A 40 -26.35 18.03 -20.45
N SER A 41 -26.07 17.13 -21.38
CA SER A 41 -25.39 15.84 -21.20
C SER A 41 -24.28 15.92 -20.13
N PRO A 42 -23.81 14.80 -19.54
CA PRO A 42 -22.58 14.81 -18.75
C PRO A 42 -21.46 15.26 -19.70
N SER A 43 -21.23 16.57 -19.73
CA SER A 43 -20.04 17.19 -20.22
C SER A 43 -19.02 16.76 -19.19
N GLY A 44 -18.42 15.61 -19.45
CA GLY A 44 -17.16 15.23 -18.86
C GLY A 44 -16.24 16.40 -19.18
N SER A 45 -16.19 17.34 -18.24
CA SER A 45 -15.11 18.30 -18.17
C SER A 45 -13.90 17.40 -18.13
N ALA A 46 -13.22 17.31 -19.26
CA ALA A 46 -11.90 16.74 -19.34
C ALA A 46 -11.08 17.61 -18.38
N ALA A 47 -11.06 17.21 -17.11
CA ALA A 47 -10.04 17.60 -16.19
C ALA A 47 -8.76 17.27 -16.94
N ALA A 48 -8.03 18.30 -17.36
CA ALA A 48 -6.75 18.14 -18.03
C ALA A 48 -5.98 17.11 -17.20
N SER A 49 -5.76 15.95 -17.80
CA SER A 49 -5.24 14.78 -17.08
C SER A 49 -3.91 15.19 -16.48
N THR A 50 -3.84 15.30 -15.15
CA THR A 50 -2.59 15.48 -14.40
C THR A 50 -1.64 14.29 -14.60
N THR A 51 -2.10 13.26 -15.32
CA THR A 51 -1.45 12.00 -15.66
C THR A 51 -0.52 12.11 -16.88
N GLY A 52 -0.05 13.30 -17.26
CA GLY A 52 0.95 13.44 -18.34
C GLY A 52 0.49 12.96 -19.72
N GLY A 53 -0.81 13.07 -20.02
CA GLY A 53 -1.37 12.62 -21.31
C GLY A 53 -1.66 11.12 -21.41
N VAL A 54 -1.59 10.37 -20.30
CA VAL A 54 -2.06 8.97 -20.27
C VAL A 54 -3.57 8.93 -20.52
N ASN A 55 -3.97 8.15 -21.53
CA ASN A 55 -5.36 7.85 -21.84
C ASN A 55 -5.78 6.54 -21.18
N VAL A 56 -6.77 6.60 -20.30
CA VAL A 56 -7.28 5.44 -19.55
C VAL A 56 -7.85 4.36 -20.47
N ALA A 57 -8.33 4.74 -21.67
CA ALA A 57 -8.85 3.80 -22.65
C ALA A 57 -7.77 2.88 -23.25
N ASP A 58 -6.48 3.23 -23.10
CA ASP A 58 -5.37 2.42 -23.60
C ASP A 58 -4.94 1.32 -22.60
N PHE A 59 -5.52 1.28 -21.39
CA PHE A 59 -5.25 0.19 -20.45
C PHE A 59 -5.90 -1.12 -20.89
N SER A 60 -5.13 -2.21 -20.79
CA SER A 60 -5.58 -3.56 -21.11
C SER A 60 -5.80 -4.39 -19.84
N THR A 61 -6.88 -5.16 -19.81
CA THR A 61 -7.10 -6.21 -18.80
C THR A 61 -6.52 -7.57 -19.21
N ASN A 62 -5.98 -7.69 -20.43
CA ASN A 62 -5.27 -8.87 -20.87
C ASN A 62 -3.85 -8.84 -20.31
N VAL A 63 -3.50 -9.84 -19.50
CA VAL A 63 -2.15 -10.00 -18.95
C VAL A 63 -1.37 -10.95 -19.86
N ASP A 64 -0.41 -10.41 -20.58
CA ASP A 64 0.45 -11.12 -21.53
C ASP A 64 1.82 -11.52 -20.93
N ASN A 65 2.14 -10.98 -19.75
CA ASN A 65 3.37 -11.31 -19.05
C ASN A 65 3.31 -12.72 -18.48
N ARG A 66 4.15 -13.63 -19.00
CA ARG A 66 4.25 -15.03 -18.55
C ARG A 66 4.51 -15.21 -17.05
N PHE A 67 5.11 -14.22 -16.39
CA PHE A 67 5.37 -14.26 -14.95
C PHE A 67 4.18 -13.76 -14.12
N PHE A 68 3.05 -13.43 -14.74
CA PHE A 68 1.83 -12.99 -14.06
C PHE A 68 0.59 -13.71 -14.63
N PRO A 69 -0.49 -13.80 -13.84
CA PRO A 69 -0.60 -13.41 -12.43
C PRO A 69 0.19 -14.35 -11.50
N VAL A 70 0.63 -13.83 -10.36
CA VAL A 70 1.22 -14.63 -9.29
C VAL A 70 0.14 -15.49 -8.64
N GLN A 71 0.29 -16.80 -8.69
CA GLN A 71 -0.66 -17.75 -8.13
C GLN A 71 -0.22 -18.18 -6.73
N PRO A 72 -1.13 -18.27 -5.73
CA PRO A 72 -0.80 -18.86 -4.44
C PRO A 72 -0.19 -20.26 -4.59
N GLY A 73 0.88 -20.52 -3.84
CA GLY A 73 1.68 -21.75 -3.93
C GLY A 73 2.71 -21.76 -5.06
N GLN A 74 2.78 -20.73 -5.91
CA GLN A 74 3.85 -20.61 -6.90
C GLN A 74 5.18 -20.36 -6.19
N THR A 75 6.19 -21.15 -6.54
CA THR A 75 7.59 -20.98 -6.07
C THR A 75 8.49 -20.58 -7.23
N ARG A 76 9.45 -19.68 -6.95
CA ARG A 76 10.49 -19.25 -7.88
C ARG A 76 11.85 -19.38 -7.19
N VAL A 77 12.86 -19.79 -7.94
CA VAL A 77 14.22 -19.92 -7.44
C VAL A 77 15.11 -18.98 -8.25
N TYR A 78 15.78 -18.08 -7.56
CA TYR A 78 16.73 -17.15 -8.12
C TYR A 78 18.13 -17.58 -7.70
N GLU A 79 19.01 -17.76 -8.67
CA GLU A 79 20.40 -18.09 -8.43
C GLU A 79 21.27 -16.96 -8.98
N GLY A 80 22.26 -16.56 -8.21
CA GLY A 80 23.12 -15.43 -8.52
C GLY A 80 24.55 -15.67 -8.05
N GLU A 81 25.42 -14.77 -8.48
CA GLU A 81 26.80 -14.71 -8.02
C GLU A 81 27.13 -13.26 -7.68
N GLU A 82 27.66 -13.04 -6.49
CA GLU A 82 28.13 -11.73 -6.04
C GLU A 82 29.66 -11.75 -5.95
N LYS A 83 30.30 -10.79 -6.61
CA LYS A 83 31.75 -10.60 -6.49
C LYS A 83 32.03 -9.65 -5.34
N SER A 84 32.83 -10.11 -4.38
CA SER A 84 33.28 -9.28 -3.26
C SER A 84 34.79 -9.46 -3.08
N GLY A 85 35.54 -8.37 -3.23
CA GLY A 85 37.00 -8.41 -3.25
C GLY A 85 37.54 -9.33 -4.36
N ALA A 86 38.39 -10.28 -3.97
CA ALA A 86 38.98 -11.27 -4.88
C ALA A 86 38.13 -12.56 -5.02
N GLY A 87 36.99 -12.65 -4.35
CA GLY A 87 36.15 -13.85 -4.32
C GLY A 87 34.80 -13.67 -5.04
N THR A 88 34.22 -14.81 -5.44
CA THR A 88 32.84 -14.92 -5.91
C THR A 88 32.05 -15.75 -4.91
N THR A 89 30.92 -15.23 -4.43
CA THR A 89 29.97 -15.92 -3.56
C THR A 89 28.73 -16.26 -4.37
N LYS A 90 28.28 -17.51 -4.32
CA LYS A 90 27.01 -17.92 -4.93
C LYS A 90 25.86 -17.60 -3.99
N THR A 91 24.79 -17.04 -4.53
CA THR A 91 23.56 -16.74 -3.81
C THR A 91 22.40 -17.53 -4.43
N ARG A 92 21.47 -17.93 -3.57
CA ARG A 92 20.24 -18.61 -3.96
C ARG A 92 19.11 -18.07 -3.09
N VAL A 93 18.02 -17.68 -3.72
CA VAL A 93 16.82 -17.16 -3.05
C VAL A 93 15.62 -17.94 -3.56
N GLU A 94 14.85 -18.51 -2.65
CA GLU A 94 13.57 -19.15 -2.97
C GLU A 94 12.42 -18.25 -2.55
N GLU A 95 11.62 -17.80 -3.52
CA GLU A 95 10.40 -17.04 -3.26
C GLU A 95 9.17 -17.94 -3.37
N THR A 96 8.26 -17.87 -2.41
CA THR A 96 6.96 -18.57 -2.45
C THR A 96 5.82 -17.59 -2.24
N VAL A 97 4.87 -17.61 -3.16
CA VAL A 97 3.62 -16.83 -3.06
C VAL A 97 2.70 -17.52 -2.07
N LEU A 98 2.37 -16.86 -0.97
CA LEU A 98 1.49 -17.43 0.05
C LEU A 98 0.02 -17.24 -0.33
N ALA A 99 -0.88 -17.97 0.31
CA ALA A 99 -2.32 -17.73 0.20
C ALA A 99 -2.77 -16.49 1.00
N GLU A 100 -1.94 -16.03 1.93
CA GLU A 100 -2.20 -14.88 2.79
C GLU A 100 -2.18 -13.55 2.01
N THR A 101 -3.05 -12.63 2.41
CA THR A 101 -3.08 -11.25 1.91
C THR A 101 -2.87 -10.25 3.04
N ASP A 102 -2.36 -9.09 2.68
CA ASP A 102 -2.22 -7.92 3.56
C ASP A 102 -2.82 -6.68 2.86
N THR A 103 -2.96 -5.57 3.58
CA THR A 103 -3.45 -4.31 3.04
C THR A 103 -2.39 -3.21 3.15
N ILE A 104 -1.93 -2.71 2.00
CA ILE A 104 -0.98 -1.59 1.93
C ILE A 104 -1.69 -0.40 1.29
N ALA A 105 -1.77 0.71 2.04
CA ALA A 105 -2.45 1.94 1.58
C ALA A 105 -3.89 1.72 1.06
N GLY A 106 -4.62 0.79 1.66
CA GLY A 106 -6.00 0.45 1.28
C GLY A 106 -6.13 -0.51 0.10
N VAL A 107 -5.02 -1.03 -0.44
CA VAL A 107 -5.00 -2.03 -1.52
C VAL A 107 -4.64 -3.39 -0.94
N GLU A 108 -5.48 -4.40 -1.20
CA GLU A 108 -5.17 -5.78 -0.87
C GLU A 108 -4.01 -6.29 -1.74
N VAL A 109 -2.98 -6.83 -1.09
CA VAL A 109 -1.78 -7.38 -1.72
C VAL A 109 -1.56 -8.82 -1.29
N ARG A 110 -0.91 -9.63 -2.13
CA ARG A 110 -0.55 -11.01 -1.80
C ARG A 110 0.82 -11.05 -1.13
N VAL A 111 0.96 -11.84 -0.08
CA VAL A 111 2.24 -12.00 0.63
C VAL A 111 3.16 -12.95 -0.13
N VAL A 112 4.44 -12.59 -0.22
CA VAL A 112 5.52 -13.43 -0.76
C VAL A 112 6.57 -13.59 0.32
N GLU A 113 6.96 -14.84 0.59
CA GLU A 113 8.05 -15.17 1.50
C GLU A 113 9.31 -15.49 0.68
N ALA A 114 10.46 -14.95 1.07
CA ALA A 114 11.76 -15.25 0.48
C ALA A 114 12.68 -15.91 1.51
N LYS A 115 13.40 -16.97 1.11
CA LYS A 115 14.36 -17.72 1.92
C LYS A 115 15.73 -17.77 1.29
#